data_AF-A0A6L3JSA8-F1
#
_entry.id   AF-A0A6L3JSA8-F1
#
_cell.length_a   1.000
_cell.length_b   1.000
_cell.length_c   1.000
_cell.angle_alpha   90.00
_cell.angle_beta   90.00
_cell.angle_gamma   90.00
#
_symmetry.space_group_name_H-M   'P 1'
#
loop_
_entity.id
_entity.type
_entity.pdbx_description
1 polymer ?
#
loop_
_entity_poly.entity_id
_entity_poly.type
_entity_poly.pdbx_seq_one_letter_code
_entity_poly.pdbx_strand_id
1 'polypeptide(L)'
;MKKVFFSLVMIFAATGGVKAQEVPIVTLQKGETTQLFYGADAYKEAMAAAENGNTIILGPSTFNATDITKAVSIYGNGYVMHSSEATEKEGNIAYATRINGDFTIALDSVNGQPAEGLYIEGIYSNNRVWVKKHLASASFIKCRFQNFALWKSQYNNDMTTSKDVQFNHCRFAAWFEPGESQNMSISNCIVNALGRNRDTSTINIQNCIIFTVLNNLRATLKNNIIYRSIHGDYDFEYSSGSFNPLHPACSVYNNVFCTEGDFLSNVITKDNNWLNVEYNTLLNKDIQIYSDDEMYELTNEAQTAYIGTDGTQVGIYGNVSPFNTTLTIPHIISKKIAPKTENGKLKVNIKVEIGDNTL
;
A
#
# COMPACT_ATOMS: atom_id res chain seq x y z
N MET A 1 -18.42 2.05 20.67
CA MET A 1 -18.17 2.20 19.21
C MET A 1 -19.49 2.54 18.54
N LYS A 2 -19.72 3.82 18.22
CA LYS A 2 -20.93 4.23 17.49
C LYS A 2 -20.77 3.77 16.05
N LYS A 3 -21.74 3.00 15.55
CA LYS A 3 -21.83 2.58 14.16
C LYS A 3 -21.99 3.84 13.30
N VAL A 4 -20.91 4.34 12.71
CA VAL A 4 -21.00 5.40 11.71
C VAL A 4 -21.54 4.72 10.46
N PHE A 5 -22.83 4.93 10.19
CA PHE A 5 -23.45 4.57 8.93
C PHE A 5 -22.76 5.39 7.83
N PHE A 6 -21.95 4.74 6.99
CA PHE A 6 -21.51 5.33 5.73
C PHE A 6 -22.76 5.54 4.87
N SER A 7 -23.25 6.77 4.82
CA SER A 7 -24.34 7.13 3.92
C SER A 7 -23.83 7.03 2.49
N LEU A 8 -24.41 6.11 1.71
CA LEU A 8 -24.13 5.94 0.29
C LEU A 8 -24.56 7.20 -0.47
N VAL A 9 -23.62 8.11 -0.76
CA VAL A 9 -23.86 9.20 -1.71
C VAL A 9 -23.42 8.73 -3.10
N MET A 10 -24.31 8.00 -3.79
CA MET A 10 -24.19 7.68 -5.22
C MET A 10 -25.16 8.55 -6.02
N ILE A 11 -24.68 9.60 -6.70
CA ILE A 11 -25.51 10.32 -7.69
C ILE A 11 -24.69 10.65 -8.95
N PHE A 12 -25.26 10.26 -10.10
CA PHE A 12 -24.75 10.43 -11.45
C PHE A 12 -25.06 11.83 -11.99
N ALA A 13 -24.04 12.54 -12.47
CA ALA A 13 -24.25 13.69 -13.35
C ALA A 13 -24.60 13.19 -14.75
N ALA A 14 -25.90 13.21 -15.09
CA ALA A 14 -26.34 13.08 -16.47
C ALA A 14 -26.25 14.46 -17.15
N THR A 15 -25.10 14.81 -17.71
CA THR A 15 -25.03 15.93 -18.67
C THR A 15 -25.45 15.40 -20.04
N GLY A 16 -26.59 15.90 -20.51
CA GLY A 16 -27.09 15.58 -21.85
C GLY A 16 -26.19 16.21 -22.91
N GLY A 17 -25.68 15.38 -23.82
CA GLY A 17 -25.00 15.80 -25.04
C GLY A 17 -23.48 15.95 -24.90
N VAL A 18 -22.78 15.50 -25.92
CA VAL A 18 -21.32 15.28 -26.01
C VAL A 18 -20.92 13.94 -25.35
N LYS A 19 -20.10 13.16 -26.07
CA LYS A 19 -19.68 11.79 -25.70
C LYS A 19 -19.50 11.69 -24.17
N ALA A 20 -20.21 10.75 -23.53
CA ALA A 20 -20.14 10.54 -22.08
C ALA A 20 -18.71 10.12 -21.67
N GLN A 21 -17.80 11.08 -21.60
CA GLN A 21 -16.50 10.91 -20.99
C GLN A 21 -16.74 10.84 -19.49
N GLU A 22 -16.25 9.78 -18.85
CA GLU A 22 -16.38 9.64 -17.41
C GLU A 22 -15.63 10.80 -16.74
N VAL A 23 -16.38 11.65 -16.05
CA VAL A 23 -15.81 12.76 -15.27
C VAL A 23 -15.34 12.17 -13.94
N PRO A 24 -14.06 12.32 -13.56
CA PRO A 24 -13.57 11.91 -12.25
C PRO A 24 -14.36 12.59 -11.13
N ILE A 25 -14.70 11.86 -10.05
CA ILE A 25 -15.49 12.39 -8.93
C ILE A 25 -14.76 12.09 -7.62
N VAL A 26 -14.73 13.10 -6.74
CA VAL A 26 -14.30 12.97 -5.34
C VAL A 26 -15.41 13.45 -4.43
N THR A 27 -15.66 12.69 -3.37
CA THR A 27 -16.62 13.02 -2.31
C THR A 27 -15.86 13.39 -1.05
N LEU A 28 -16.13 14.56 -0.49
CA LEU A 28 -15.66 14.98 0.82
C LEU A 28 -16.80 14.91 1.82
N GLN A 29 -16.63 14.10 2.87
CA GLN A 29 -17.54 14.01 4.00
C GLN A 29 -17.00 14.81 5.18
N LYS A 30 -17.76 15.81 5.63
CA LYS A 30 -17.50 16.59 6.84
C LYS A 30 -18.65 16.40 7.83
N GLY A 31 -18.48 15.46 8.76
CA GLY A 31 -19.56 15.07 9.68
C GLY A 31 -20.78 14.57 8.89
N GLU A 32 -21.90 15.28 8.98
CA GLU A 32 -23.14 14.95 8.25
C GLU A 32 -23.23 15.59 6.86
N THR A 33 -22.31 16.50 6.52
CA THR A 33 -22.32 17.20 5.24
C THR A 33 -21.44 16.52 4.20
N THR A 34 -21.90 16.53 2.95
CA THR A 34 -21.18 15.95 1.81
C THR A 34 -20.97 17.02 0.74
N GLN A 35 -19.74 17.09 0.20
CA GLN A 35 -19.38 17.95 -0.92
C GLN A 35 -18.80 17.12 -2.06
N LEU A 36 -19.08 17.49 -3.30
CA LEU A 36 -18.64 16.79 -4.50
C LEU A 36 -17.71 17.69 -5.31
N PHE A 37 -16.62 17.09 -5.80
CA PHE A 37 -15.63 17.72 -6.66
C PHE A 37 -15.50 16.89 -7.94
N TYR A 38 -15.22 17.56 -9.06
CA TYR A 38 -15.25 16.96 -10.39
C TYR A 38 -13.98 17.25 -11.19
N GLY A 39 -13.58 16.33 -12.05
CA GLY A 39 -12.42 16.50 -12.93
C GLY A 39 -11.10 16.02 -12.31
N ALA A 40 -10.02 16.13 -13.07
CA ALA A 40 -8.71 15.61 -12.68
C ALA A 40 -8.16 16.24 -11.39
N ASP A 41 -8.49 17.50 -11.11
CA ASP A 41 -8.08 18.22 -9.90
C ASP A 41 -9.04 18.06 -8.71
N ALA A 42 -10.11 17.26 -8.84
CA ALA A 42 -11.11 17.06 -7.78
C ALA A 42 -10.50 16.63 -6.43
N TYR A 43 -9.45 15.81 -6.45
CA TYR A 43 -8.74 15.40 -5.24
C TYR A 43 -8.01 16.58 -4.57
N LYS A 44 -7.37 17.43 -5.38
CA LYS A 44 -6.70 18.65 -4.89
C LYS A 44 -7.71 19.60 -4.25
N GLU A 45 -8.84 19.82 -4.90
CA GLU A 45 -9.91 20.68 -4.38
C GLU A 45 -10.50 20.13 -3.08
N ALA A 46 -10.77 18.81 -3.01
CA ALA A 46 -11.24 18.14 -1.81
C ALA A 46 -10.24 18.25 -0.65
N MET A 47 -8.95 18.03 -0.91
CA MET A 47 -7.90 18.17 0.11
C MET A 47 -7.76 19.61 0.60
N ALA A 48 -7.91 20.60 -0.29
CA ALA A 48 -7.90 22.02 0.08
C ALA A 48 -9.09 22.35 1.00
N ALA A 49 -10.28 21.84 0.66
CA ALA A 49 -11.50 22.06 1.44
C ALA A 49 -11.56 21.26 2.75
N ALA A 50 -10.85 20.13 2.86
CA ALA A 50 -10.89 19.25 4.02
C ALA A 50 -10.28 19.89 5.29
N GLU A 51 -10.73 19.39 6.43
CA GLU A 51 -10.16 19.59 7.76
C GLU A 51 -9.71 18.25 8.34
N ASN A 52 -8.89 18.27 9.40
CA ASN A 52 -8.49 17.05 10.11
C ASN A 52 -9.72 16.23 10.54
N GLY A 53 -9.65 14.90 10.39
CA GLY A 53 -10.71 13.95 10.70
C GLY A 53 -11.82 13.85 9.64
N ASN A 54 -11.74 14.60 8.54
CA ASN A 54 -12.68 14.44 7.42
C ASN A 54 -12.39 13.17 6.62
N THR A 55 -13.36 12.73 5.81
CA THR A 55 -13.21 11.58 4.90
C THR A 55 -13.28 12.04 3.45
N ILE A 56 -12.36 11.58 2.62
CA ILE A 56 -12.29 11.80 1.17
C ILE A 56 -12.45 10.45 0.49
N ILE A 57 -13.46 10.31 -0.36
CA ILE A 57 -13.72 9.09 -1.15
C ILE A 57 -13.50 9.42 -2.61
N LEU A 58 -12.56 8.72 -3.24
CA LEU A 58 -12.18 8.90 -4.63
C LEU A 58 -12.83 7.79 -5.46
N GLY A 59 -13.53 8.18 -6.52
CA GLY A 59 -14.03 7.20 -7.50
C GLY A 59 -12.91 6.49 -8.27
N PRO A 60 -13.24 5.45 -9.05
CA PRO A 60 -12.30 4.86 -10.00
C PRO A 60 -11.96 5.88 -11.09
N SER A 61 -10.74 6.39 -11.07
CA SER A 61 -10.22 7.37 -12.03
C SER A 61 -8.74 7.65 -11.76
N THR A 62 -8.12 8.44 -12.63
CA THR A 62 -6.86 9.13 -12.33
C THR A 62 -7.14 10.55 -11.85
N PHE A 63 -6.51 10.93 -10.73
CA PHE A 63 -6.55 12.28 -10.15
C PHE A 63 -5.14 12.87 -10.09
N ASN A 64 -5.03 14.17 -10.27
CA ASN A 64 -3.76 14.88 -10.10
C ASN A 64 -3.37 14.88 -8.62
N ALA A 65 -2.09 14.64 -8.37
CA ALA A 65 -1.54 14.62 -7.04
C ALA A 65 -1.59 16.01 -6.37
N THR A 66 -1.70 15.97 -5.05
CA THR A 66 -1.54 17.12 -4.17
C THR A 66 -0.89 16.65 -2.87
N ASP A 67 -0.22 17.56 -2.17
CA ASP A 67 0.30 17.28 -0.84
C ASP A 67 -0.83 17.00 0.16
N ILE A 68 -0.58 16.04 1.04
CA ILE A 68 -1.46 15.68 2.16
C ILE A 68 -0.96 16.45 3.39
N THR A 69 -1.71 17.50 3.75
CA THR A 69 -1.38 18.35 4.91
C THR A 69 -2.36 18.20 6.07
N LYS A 70 -3.48 17.48 5.87
CA LYS A 70 -4.45 17.18 6.92
C LYS A 70 -4.52 15.68 7.19
N ALA A 71 -4.69 15.31 8.45
CA ALA A 71 -4.95 13.93 8.85
C ALA A 71 -6.41 13.58 8.52
N VAL A 72 -6.63 13.07 7.31
CA VAL A 72 -7.95 12.67 6.79
C VAL A 72 -7.98 11.16 6.56
N SER A 73 -9.19 10.59 6.41
CA SER A 73 -9.37 9.25 5.85
C SER A 73 -9.55 9.36 4.33
N ILE A 74 -8.75 8.64 3.56
CA ILE A 74 -8.76 8.63 2.11
C ILE A 74 -9.09 7.22 1.64
N TYR A 75 -10.18 7.07 0.89
CA TYR A 75 -10.58 5.79 0.31
C TYR A 75 -10.60 5.87 -1.20
N GLY A 76 -9.88 4.97 -1.86
CA GLY A 76 -9.95 4.73 -3.30
C GLY A 76 -10.66 3.42 -3.64
N ASN A 77 -10.69 3.10 -4.93
CA ASN A 77 -11.33 1.93 -5.52
C ASN A 77 -10.34 0.77 -5.76
N GLY A 78 -9.28 0.70 -4.94
CA GLY A 78 -8.25 -0.35 -5.01
C GLY A 78 -7.12 -0.03 -5.98
N TYR A 79 -6.10 -0.88 -5.96
CA TYR A 79 -4.94 -0.76 -6.87
C TYR A 79 -4.87 -1.84 -7.95
N VAL A 80 -5.73 -2.86 -7.89
CA VAL A 80 -5.71 -3.97 -8.84
C VAL A 80 -6.13 -3.45 -10.20
N MET A 81 -5.21 -3.53 -11.16
CA MET A 81 -5.48 -3.19 -12.54
C MET A 81 -6.01 -4.45 -13.22
N HIS A 82 -7.31 -4.51 -13.48
CA HIS A 82 -7.85 -5.59 -14.31
C HIS A 82 -7.44 -5.35 -15.78
N SER A 83 -6.29 -5.88 -16.18
CA SER A 83 -5.87 -5.98 -17.57
C SER A 83 -6.11 -7.40 -18.07
N SER A 84 -7.33 -7.67 -18.52
CA SER A 84 -7.56 -8.79 -19.46
C SER A 84 -7.83 -8.22 -20.85
N GLU A 85 -7.42 -8.92 -21.90
CA GLU A 85 -7.73 -8.56 -23.31
C GLU A 85 -9.25 -8.42 -23.56
N ALA A 86 -10.09 -9.03 -22.70
CA ALA A 86 -11.55 -8.89 -22.75
C ALA A 86 -12.03 -7.49 -22.27
N THR A 87 -11.33 -6.88 -21.32
CA THR A 87 -11.68 -5.55 -20.76
C THR A 87 -11.28 -4.38 -21.66
N GLU A 88 -10.24 -4.54 -22.50
CA GLU A 88 -9.87 -3.52 -23.50
C GLU A 88 -10.92 -3.39 -24.62
N LYS A 89 -11.59 -4.50 -24.97
CA LYS A 89 -12.62 -4.51 -26.02
C LYS A 89 -13.94 -3.84 -25.62
N GLU A 90 -14.20 -3.66 -24.32
CA GLU A 90 -15.41 -2.99 -23.82
C GLU A 90 -15.20 -1.53 -23.41
N GLY A 91 -13.97 -0.99 -23.50
CA GLY A 91 -13.70 0.43 -23.21
C GLY A 91 -13.76 0.80 -21.71
N ASN A 92 -13.77 -0.18 -20.81
CA ASN A 92 -13.75 0.02 -19.36
C ASN A 92 -12.34 -0.30 -18.82
N ILE A 93 -11.43 0.67 -18.94
CA ILE A 93 -10.05 0.57 -18.47
C ILE A 93 -9.88 1.47 -17.23
N ALA A 94 -9.38 0.86 -16.14
CA ALA A 94 -9.06 1.40 -14.82
C ALA A 94 -10.20 1.43 -13.78
N TYR A 95 -10.39 0.31 -13.07
CA TYR A 95 -11.15 0.27 -11.81
C TYR A 95 -10.35 0.78 -10.60
N ALA A 96 -9.06 1.04 -10.74
CA ALA A 96 -8.25 1.54 -9.64
C ALA A 96 -8.40 3.06 -9.47
N THR A 97 -8.29 3.54 -8.23
CA THR A 97 -8.06 4.97 -7.98
C THR A 97 -6.57 5.27 -8.10
N ARG A 98 -6.20 6.10 -9.07
CA ARG A 98 -4.82 6.49 -9.34
C ARG A 98 -4.56 7.93 -8.90
N ILE A 99 -3.46 8.13 -8.18
CA ILE A 99 -2.91 9.47 -7.93
C ILE A 99 -1.70 9.67 -8.84
N ASN A 100 -1.78 10.66 -9.73
CA ASN A 100 -0.77 10.93 -10.74
C ASN A 100 0.06 12.17 -10.40
N GLY A 101 1.37 12.00 -10.31
CA GLY A 101 2.33 12.99 -9.85
C GLY A 101 2.92 12.62 -8.48
N ASP A 102 4.12 13.15 -8.22
CA ASP A 102 4.73 13.06 -6.90
C ASP A 102 3.91 13.85 -5.88
N PHE A 103 3.88 13.39 -4.64
CA PHE A 103 3.27 14.15 -3.54
C PHE A 103 3.98 13.90 -2.22
N THR A 104 3.73 14.81 -1.29
CA THR A 104 4.27 14.73 0.05
C THR A 104 3.18 14.55 1.09
N ILE A 105 3.52 13.87 2.18
CA ILE A 105 2.75 13.82 3.41
C ILE A 105 3.49 14.69 4.42
N ALA A 106 2.87 15.80 4.79
CA ALA A 106 3.46 16.83 5.63
C ALA A 106 2.39 17.45 6.53
N LEU A 107 1.78 16.60 7.36
CA LEU A 107 0.65 16.96 8.21
C LEU A 107 0.92 18.22 9.03
N ASP A 108 -0.05 19.12 9.06
CA ASP A 108 0.01 20.36 9.81
C ASP A 108 -0.13 20.06 11.31
N SER A 109 0.58 20.84 12.14
CA SER A 109 0.48 20.67 13.59
C SER A 109 -0.85 21.24 14.10
N VAL A 110 -1.43 20.57 15.08
CA VAL A 110 -2.62 21.01 15.82
C VAL A 110 -2.19 21.31 17.24
N ASN A 111 -2.32 22.57 17.67
CA ASN A 111 -1.91 23.02 19.01
C ASN A 111 -0.44 22.68 19.34
N GLY A 112 0.46 22.76 18.36
CA GLY A 112 1.88 22.45 18.52
C GLY A 112 2.22 20.96 18.57
N GLN A 113 1.23 20.07 18.40
CA GLN A 113 1.43 18.63 18.28
C GLN A 113 1.23 18.15 16.84
N PRO A 114 1.85 17.04 16.42
CA PRO A 114 1.57 16.42 15.12
C PRO A 114 0.07 16.11 14.98
N ALA A 115 -0.53 16.37 13.81
CA ALA A 115 -1.84 15.79 13.52
C ALA A 115 -1.73 14.27 13.35
N GLU A 116 -2.74 13.57 13.84
CA GLU A 116 -2.78 12.11 13.95
C GLU A 116 -4.02 11.54 13.23
N GLY A 117 -3.95 10.27 12.81
CA GLY A 117 -5.11 9.56 12.26
C GLY A 117 -5.23 9.64 10.73
N LEU A 118 -4.13 9.87 10.00
CA LEU A 118 -4.14 9.72 8.55
C LEU A 118 -4.42 8.26 8.18
N TYR A 119 -5.45 8.02 7.39
CA TYR A 119 -5.80 6.70 6.89
C TYR A 119 -5.89 6.75 5.37
N ILE A 120 -5.21 5.84 4.67
CA ILE A 120 -5.28 5.74 3.21
C ILE A 120 -5.54 4.29 2.83
N GLU A 121 -6.62 4.03 2.10
CA GLU A 121 -6.94 2.72 1.56
C GLU A 121 -7.20 2.73 0.06
N GLY A 122 -6.72 1.70 -0.64
CA GLY A 122 -7.16 1.44 -2.01
C GLY A 122 -6.64 2.44 -3.05
N ILE A 123 -5.42 2.96 -2.86
CA ILE A 123 -4.79 3.90 -3.78
C ILE A 123 -3.67 3.24 -4.57
N TYR A 124 -3.62 3.53 -5.87
CA TYR A 124 -2.50 3.24 -6.75
C TYR A 124 -1.70 4.53 -7.00
N SER A 125 -0.41 4.53 -6.67
CA SER A 125 0.55 5.56 -7.07
C SER A 125 1.73 4.92 -7.80
N ASN A 126 2.00 5.41 -9.01
CA ASN A 126 3.21 5.06 -9.76
C ASN A 126 4.32 6.14 -9.66
N ASN A 127 4.19 7.02 -8.68
CA ASN A 127 5.06 8.17 -8.48
C ASN A 127 5.69 8.09 -7.08
N ARG A 128 6.52 9.07 -6.74
CA ARG A 128 7.20 9.10 -5.46
C ARG A 128 6.34 9.77 -4.39
N VAL A 129 6.31 9.13 -3.22
CA VAL A 129 5.65 9.64 -2.02
C VAL A 129 6.71 9.92 -0.95
N TRP A 130 6.75 11.16 -0.46
CA TRP A 130 7.64 11.55 0.63
C TRP A 130 6.87 11.94 1.88
N VAL A 131 7.19 11.33 3.01
CA VAL A 131 6.77 11.84 4.31
C VAL A 131 7.83 12.82 4.81
N LYS A 132 7.53 14.12 4.81
CA LYS A 132 8.52 15.19 5.08
C LYS A 132 8.47 15.77 6.51
N LYS A 133 7.38 15.52 7.24
CA LYS A 133 7.23 15.89 8.66
C LYS A 133 6.94 14.65 9.48
N HIS A 134 7.11 14.74 10.79
CA HIS A 134 6.79 13.65 11.71
C HIS A 134 5.38 13.10 11.43
N LEU A 135 5.29 11.77 11.27
CA LEU A 135 4.03 11.07 11.00
C LEU A 135 3.67 10.18 12.19
N ALA A 136 2.53 10.44 12.80
CA ALA A 136 2.04 9.71 13.95
C ALA A 136 0.66 9.09 13.68
N SER A 137 0.44 7.88 14.19
CA SER A 137 -0.87 7.21 14.19
C SER A 137 -1.48 7.14 12.78
N ALA A 138 -0.71 6.64 11.81
CA ALA A 138 -1.10 6.61 10.39
C ALA A 138 -1.22 5.18 9.86
N SER A 139 -2.14 4.97 8.91
CA SER A 139 -2.41 3.65 8.33
C SER A 139 -2.52 3.71 6.82
N PHE A 140 -1.80 2.81 6.16
CA PHE A 140 -1.84 2.60 4.72
C PHE A 140 -2.27 1.16 4.47
N ILE A 141 -3.43 1.00 3.87
CA ILE A 141 -4.13 -0.28 3.76
C ILE A 141 -4.36 -0.57 2.29
N LYS A 142 -3.99 -1.74 1.79
CA LYS A 142 -4.34 -2.16 0.42
C LYS A 142 -3.99 -1.07 -0.60
N CYS A 143 -2.79 -0.49 -0.48
CA CYS A 143 -2.27 0.52 -1.39
C CYS A 143 -1.12 -0.06 -2.23
N ARG A 144 -0.88 0.53 -3.40
CA ARG A 144 0.29 0.25 -4.22
C ARG A 144 1.08 1.53 -4.43
N PHE A 145 2.33 1.53 -4.01
CA PHE A 145 3.27 2.64 -4.21
C PHE A 145 4.42 2.22 -5.11
N GLN A 146 4.91 3.13 -5.95
CA GLN A 146 6.18 2.93 -6.66
C GLN A 146 7.34 3.13 -5.68
N ASN A 147 7.48 4.35 -5.18
CA ASN A 147 8.45 4.73 -4.16
C ASN A 147 7.73 5.36 -2.98
N PHE A 148 8.00 4.89 -1.77
CA PHE A 148 7.49 5.49 -0.55
C PHE A 148 8.64 5.69 0.44
N ALA A 149 8.85 6.92 0.90
CA ALA A 149 9.98 7.22 1.76
C ALA A 149 9.60 8.13 2.92
N LEU A 150 9.96 7.71 4.14
CA LEU A 150 9.95 8.56 5.33
C LEU A 150 11.25 9.35 5.41
N TRP A 151 11.31 10.44 4.65
CA TRP A 151 12.54 11.18 4.41
C TRP A 151 12.28 12.66 4.13
N LYS A 152 13.01 13.56 4.79
CA LYS A 152 12.80 15.02 4.66
C LYS A 152 13.32 15.55 3.33
N SER A 153 14.51 15.10 2.93
CA SER A 153 15.19 15.48 1.69
C SER A 153 16.22 14.44 1.23
N GLN A 154 16.21 14.09 -0.05
CA GLN A 154 17.12 13.10 -0.66
C GLN A 154 18.62 13.44 -0.54
N TYR A 155 18.97 14.67 -0.17
CA TYR A 155 20.36 15.16 -0.22
C TYR A 155 21.14 15.11 1.11
N ASN A 156 20.47 14.88 2.25
CA ASN A 156 21.07 15.13 3.57
C ASN A 156 21.07 13.93 4.51
N ASN A 157 20.71 12.74 4.04
CA ASN A 157 20.48 11.57 4.90
C ASN A 157 19.51 11.87 6.07
N ASP A 158 18.60 12.82 5.88
CA ASP A 158 17.70 13.31 6.92
C ASP A 158 16.38 12.54 6.86
N MET A 159 16.36 11.41 7.55
CA MET A 159 15.18 10.56 7.69
C MET A 159 14.09 11.27 8.50
N THR A 160 12.84 11.05 8.10
CA THR A 160 11.70 11.54 8.85
C THR A 160 11.40 10.59 10.00
N THR A 161 11.05 11.15 11.16
CA THR A 161 10.62 10.35 12.30
C THR A 161 9.17 9.93 12.17
N SER A 162 8.83 8.74 12.64
CA SER A 162 7.44 8.30 12.70
C SER A 162 7.12 7.53 13.97
N LYS A 163 5.83 7.47 14.32
CA LYS A 163 5.35 6.73 15.47
C LYS A 163 4.00 6.07 15.18
N ASP A 164 3.85 4.81 15.55
CA ASP A 164 2.57 4.07 15.45
C ASP A 164 2.02 4.06 14.00
N VAL A 165 2.91 3.83 13.01
CA VAL A 165 2.57 3.80 11.57
C VAL A 165 2.43 2.37 11.08
N GLN A 166 1.39 2.10 10.30
CA GLN A 166 1.08 0.75 9.81
C GLN A 166 0.92 0.71 8.30
N PHE A 167 1.52 -0.31 7.69
CA PHE A 167 1.32 -0.70 6.31
C PHE A 167 0.78 -2.12 6.29
N ASN A 168 -0.47 -2.28 5.85
CA ASN A 168 -1.12 -3.59 5.79
C ASN A 168 -1.58 -3.85 4.36
N HIS A 169 -1.27 -5.04 3.84
CA HIS A 169 -1.74 -5.49 2.52
C HIS A 169 -1.26 -4.56 1.38
N CYS A 170 -0.13 -3.87 1.60
CA CYS A 170 0.40 -2.92 0.64
C CYS A 170 1.40 -3.57 -0.32
N ARG A 171 1.59 -2.92 -1.46
CA ARG A 171 2.65 -3.23 -2.41
C ARG A 171 3.60 -2.04 -2.60
N PHE A 172 4.89 -2.33 -2.67
CA PHE A 172 5.93 -1.35 -2.97
C PHE A 172 6.74 -1.83 -4.17
N ALA A 173 6.45 -1.26 -5.34
CA ALA A 173 6.91 -1.77 -6.63
C ALA A 173 8.38 -1.44 -6.94
N ALA A 174 8.92 -0.36 -6.38
CA ALA A 174 10.34 -0.04 -6.49
C ALA A 174 11.03 0.00 -5.12
N TRP A 175 10.61 0.91 -4.24
CA TRP A 175 11.31 1.15 -2.98
C TRP A 175 10.40 1.53 -1.83
N PHE A 176 10.72 1.03 -0.65
CA PHE A 176 10.16 1.48 0.61
C PHE A 176 11.25 1.81 1.62
N GLU A 177 11.32 3.08 2.04
CA GLU A 177 12.28 3.58 3.02
C GLU A 177 11.55 3.91 4.33
N PRO A 178 11.66 3.07 5.37
CA PRO A 178 10.84 3.20 6.57
C PRO A 178 11.26 4.34 7.51
N GLY A 179 12.45 4.93 7.35
CA GLY A 179 12.88 6.10 8.14
C GLY A 179 13.18 5.80 9.61
N GLU A 180 13.15 6.84 10.45
CA GLU A 180 13.38 6.72 11.90
C GLU A 180 12.05 6.46 12.63
N SER A 181 11.69 5.20 12.77
CA SER A 181 10.30 4.80 13.05
C SER A 181 10.16 4.06 14.35
N GLN A 182 9.25 4.51 15.20
CA GLN A 182 8.92 3.89 16.47
C GLN A 182 7.57 3.17 16.37
N ASN A 183 7.54 1.89 16.67
CA ASN A 183 6.34 1.05 16.59
C ASN A 183 5.72 1.05 15.18
N MET A 184 6.55 0.88 14.14
CA MET A 184 6.06 0.70 12.78
C MET A 184 5.74 -0.78 12.52
N SER A 185 4.59 -1.03 11.90
CA SER A 185 4.21 -2.37 11.44
C SER A 185 4.14 -2.43 9.92
N ILE A 186 4.76 -3.45 9.33
CA ILE A 186 4.69 -3.77 7.91
C ILE A 186 4.20 -5.22 7.85
N SER A 187 2.91 -5.40 7.58
CA SER A 187 2.25 -6.70 7.64
C SER A 187 1.60 -7.07 6.33
N ASN A 188 1.75 -8.32 5.90
CA ASN A 188 1.14 -8.84 4.66
C ASN A 188 1.49 -7.97 3.45
N CYS A 189 2.71 -7.46 3.38
CA CYS A 189 3.12 -6.58 2.29
C CYS A 189 3.98 -7.33 1.27
N ILE A 190 3.94 -6.85 0.03
CA ILE A 190 4.86 -7.27 -1.03
C ILE A 190 5.79 -6.09 -1.30
N VAL A 191 7.08 -6.28 -1.05
CA VAL A 191 8.08 -5.21 -1.06
C VAL A 191 9.18 -5.57 -2.05
N ASN A 192 9.37 -4.78 -3.11
CA ASN A 192 10.46 -5.00 -4.06
C ASN A 192 11.82 -4.70 -3.42
N ALA A 193 12.01 -3.47 -2.92
CA ALA A 193 13.19 -3.12 -2.16
C ALA A 193 12.79 -2.45 -0.84
N LEU A 194 13.25 -3.05 0.26
CA LEU A 194 13.11 -2.54 1.59
C LEU A 194 14.42 -1.87 2.02
N GLY A 195 14.32 -0.57 2.22
CA GLY A 195 15.41 0.31 2.60
C GLY A 195 15.82 0.19 4.06
N ARG A 196 16.34 1.29 4.59
CA ARG A 196 17.05 1.35 5.86
C ARG A 196 16.26 2.13 6.91
N ASN A 197 16.84 2.17 8.09
CA ASN A 197 16.35 2.94 9.22
C ASN A 197 17.50 3.36 10.15
N ARG A 198 17.18 4.08 11.22
CA ARG A 198 18.12 4.51 12.26
C ARG A 198 18.16 3.54 13.44
N ASP A 199 19.19 3.69 14.27
CA ASP A 199 19.44 2.84 15.44
C ASP A 199 18.30 2.87 16.48
N THR A 200 17.55 3.97 16.53
CA THR A 200 16.43 4.21 17.46
C THR A 200 15.10 3.60 16.98
N SER A 201 15.08 3.00 15.79
CA SER A 201 13.85 2.50 15.19
C SER A 201 13.40 1.17 15.79
N THR A 202 12.08 1.03 15.96
CA THR A 202 11.39 -0.23 16.31
C THR A 202 10.38 -0.56 15.23
N ILE A 203 10.75 -1.50 14.36
CA ILE A 203 9.96 -1.91 13.20
C ILE A 203 9.67 -3.41 13.29
N ASN A 204 8.40 -3.78 13.17
CA ASN A 204 7.96 -5.16 13.03
C ASN A 204 7.55 -5.42 11.58
N ILE A 205 8.14 -6.44 10.97
CA ILE A 205 7.90 -6.84 9.59
C ILE A 205 7.49 -8.29 9.60
N GLN A 206 6.25 -8.54 9.23
CA GLN A 206 5.68 -9.88 9.36
C GLN A 206 4.86 -10.30 8.17
N ASN A 207 4.90 -11.59 7.87
CA ASN A 207 4.10 -12.19 6.82
C ASN A 207 4.27 -11.45 5.47
N CYS A 208 5.47 -11.00 5.16
CA CYS A 208 5.75 -10.28 3.92
C CYS A 208 6.48 -11.14 2.90
N ILE A 209 6.40 -10.73 1.63
CA ILE A 209 7.32 -11.15 0.58
C ILE A 209 8.21 -9.97 0.25
N ILE A 210 9.52 -10.17 0.41
CA ILE A 210 10.52 -9.12 0.28
C ILE A 210 11.55 -9.57 -0.75
N PHE A 211 11.60 -8.90 -1.90
CA PHE A 211 12.55 -9.27 -2.94
C PHE A 211 13.97 -8.84 -2.58
N THR A 212 14.12 -7.63 -2.05
CA THR A 212 15.43 -7.09 -1.68
C THR A 212 15.31 -6.42 -0.32
N VAL A 213 16.18 -6.80 0.61
CA VAL A 213 16.37 -6.09 1.87
C VAL A 213 17.77 -5.51 1.93
N LEU A 214 17.92 -4.28 2.43
CA LEU A 214 19.23 -3.72 2.69
C LEU A 214 19.81 -4.25 4.01
N ASN A 215 21.09 -4.59 3.99
CA ASN A 215 21.83 -5.10 5.16
C ASN A 215 21.89 -4.14 6.36
N ASN A 216 21.53 -2.88 6.15
CA ASN A 216 21.48 -1.85 7.18
C ASN A 216 20.07 -1.70 7.82
N LEU A 217 19.09 -2.49 7.39
CA LEU A 217 17.79 -2.57 8.06
C LEU A 217 17.95 -3.13 9.47
N ARG A 218 17.24 -2.54 10.43
CA ARG A 218 17.12 -3.00 11.82
C ARG A 218 15.65 -3.27 12.12
N ALA A 219 15.24 -4.52 12.22
CA ALA A 219 13.83 -4.86 12.42
C ALA A 219 13.64 -6.19 13.14
N THR A 220 12.44 -6.40 13.65
CA THR A 220 11.93 -7.75 13.90
C THR A 220 11.35 -8.28 12.59
N LEU A 221 11.88 -9.40 12.10
CA LEU A 221 11.47 -10.09 10.89
C LEU A 221 10.80 -11.40 11.30
N LYS A 222 9.51 -11.56 11.06
CA LYS A 222 8.75 -12.77 11.43
C LYS A 222 7.94 -13.35 10.26
N ASN A 223 8.01 -14.66 10.02
CA ASN A 223 7.17 -15.34 9.03
C ASN A 223 7.28 -14.73 7.61
N ASN A 224 8.43 -14.17 7.22
CA ASN A 224 8.61 -13.56 5.89
C ASN A 224 9.28 -14.53 4.91
N ILE A 225 9.09 -14.26 3.62
CA ILE A 225 9.88 -14.82 2.54
C ILE A 225 10.79 -13.70 2.01
N ILE A 226 12.10 -13.90 2.10
CA ILE A 226 13.11 -12.88 1.79
C ILE A 226 14.04 -13.44 0.70
N TYR A 227 13.98 -12.83 -0.48
CA TYR A 227 14.71 -13.35 -1.63
C TYR A 227 16.20 -13.08 -1.52
N ARG A 228 16.63 -11.81 -1.39
CA ARG A 228 18.05 -11.44 -1.23
C ARG A 228 18.26 -10.30 -0.22
N SER A 229 19.46 -10.28 0.37
CA SER A 229 19.96 -9.18 1.18
C SER A 229 21.22 -8.61 0.55
N ILE A 230 21.25 -7.29 0.35
CA ILE A 230 22.33 -6.61 -0.36
C ILE A 230 22.83 -5.39 0.41
N HIS A 231 23.99 -4.87 0.01
CA HIS A 231 24.56 -3.70 0.66
C HIS A 231 23.74 -2.44 0.37
N GLY A 232 23.40 -1.69 1.42
CA GLY A 232 22.89 -0.32 1.30
C GLY A 232 23.99 0.71 1.58
N ASP A 233 24.40 1.47 0.58
CA ASP A 233 25.34 2.61 0.76
C ASP A 233 24.59 3.85 1.22
N TYR A 234 25.17 4.78 1.96
CA TYR A 234 24.54 5.95 2.62
C TYR A 234 23.62 6.84 1.77
N ASP A 235 23.61 6.68 0.44
CA ASP A 235 22.76 7.41 -0.51
C ASP A 235 21.31 6.91 -0.58
N PHE A 236 20.37 7.84 -0.70
CA PHE A 236 18.93 7.56 -0.78
C PHE A 236 18.57 6.65 -1.98
N GLU A 237 17.74 5.63 -1.75
CA GLU A 237 17.28 4.67 -2.79
C GLU A 237 18.43 4.00 -3.56
N TYR A 238 19.57 3.81 -2.91
CA TYR A 238 20.74 3.18 -3.50
C TYR A 238 21.07 1.83 -2.85
N SER A 239 21.50 0.89 -3.68
CA SER A 239 21.97 -0.42 -3.26
C SER A 239 23.05 -0.93 -4.18
N SER A 240 24.05 -1.65 -3.65
CA SER A 240 25.02 -2.36 -4.48
C SER A 240 24.72 -3.86 -4.50
N GLY A 241 24.86 -4.50 -5.67
CA GLY A 241 24.32 -5.84 -5.94
C GLY A 241 25.00 -7.01 -5.22
N SER A 242 25.98 -6.77 -4.35
CA SER A 242 26.67 -7.83 -3.63
C SER A 242 25.88 -8.31 -2.42
N PHE A 243 25.79 -9.63 -2.26
CA PHE A 243 25.17 -10.26 -1.09
C PHE A 243 25.81 -9.74 0.20
N ASN A 244 24.97 -9.38 1.18
CA ASN A 244 25.39 -8.98 2.51
C ASN A 244 24.46 -9.58 3.57
N PRO A 245 24.98 -10.11 4.68
CA PRO A 245 24.14 -10.60 5.78
C PRO A 245 23.30 -9.48 6.40
N LEU A 246 22.21 -9.84 7.07
CA LEU A 246 21.36 -8.89 7.79
C LEU A 246 22.11 -8.22 8.96
N HIS A 247 21.64 -7.05 9.37
CA HIS A 247 22.22 -6.31 10.49
C HIS A 247 22.14 -7.12 11.80
N PRO A 248 23.16 -7.06 12.69
CA PRO A 248 23.15 -7.78 13.97
C PRO A 248 22.02 -7.38 14.92
N ALA A 249 21.47 -6.18 14.75
CA ALA A 249 20.33 -5.69 15.55
C ALA A 249 18.96 -6.22 15.07
N CYS A 250 18.91 -6.98 13.98
CA CYS A 250 17.69 -7.66 13.60
C CYS A 250 17.37 -8.80 14.58
N SER A 251 16.07 -9.03 14.78
CA SER A 251 15.56 -10.24 15.43
C SER A 251 14.77 -11.04 14.40
N VAL A 252 15.14 -12.29 14.16
CA VAL A 252 14.74 -13.00 12.93
C VAL A 252 14.12 -14.37 13.26
N TYR A 253 12.82 -14.53 13.02
CA TYR A 253 12.06 -15.71 13.41
C TYR A 253 11.23 -16.27 12.26
N ASN A 254 11.27 -17.58 12.04
CA ASN A 254 10.37 -18.25 11.09
C ASN A 254 10.44 -17.68 9.65
N ASN A 255 11.58 -17.18 9.19
CA ASN A 255 11.71 -16.64 7.84
C ASN A 255 12.32 -17.66 6.89
N VAL A 256 11.91 -17.58 5.63
CA VAL A 256 12.52 -18.31 4.52
C VAL A 256 13.42 -17.37 3.73
N PHE A 257 14.67 -17.77 3.52
CA PHE A 257 15.68 -17.02 2.77
C PHE A 257 16.09 -17.77 1.51
N CYS A 258 15.98 -17.12 0.35
CA CYS A 258 15.97 -17.85 -0.92
C CYS A 258 17.28 -17.81 -1.72
N THR A 259 18.09 -16.77 -1.56
CA THR A 259 19.40 -16.66 -2.25
C THR A 259 20.47 -17.47 -1.51
N GLU A 260 21.46 -17.99 -2.24
CA GLU A 260 22.65 -18.57 -1.64
C GLU A 260 23.43 -17.54 -0.82
N GLY A 261 23.63 -17.85 0.47
CA GLY A 261 24.41 -17.03 1.38
C GLY A 261 23.95 -17.15 2.82
N ASP A 262 24.84 -16.87 3.77
CA ASP A 262 24.48 -16.87 5.19
C ASP A 262 23.90 -15.51 5.61
N PHE A 263 22.60 -15.33 5.39
CA PHE A 263 21.84 -14.12 5.80
C PHE A 263 21.98 -13.81 7.29
N LEU A 264 22.24 -14.83 8.10
CA LEU A 264 22.13 -14.77 9.55
C LEU A 264 23.49 -14.79 10.25
N SER A 265 24.60 -14.79 9.50
CA SER A 265 25.97 -14.82 10.05
C SER A 265 26.23 -13.70 11.08
N ASN A 266 25.65 -12.52 10.88
CA ASN A 266 25.75 -11.39 11.81
C ASN A 266 24.61 -11.31 12.83
N VAL A 267 23.49 -11.99 12.58
CA VAL A 267 22.27 -11.88 13.41
C VAL A 267 22.46 -12.62 14.73
N ILE A 268 22.23 -11.91 15.84
CA ILE A 268 22.37 -12.45 17.20
C ILE A 268 21.10 -13.20 17.61
N THR A 269 19.94 -12.57 17.44
CA THR A 269 18.66 -13.12 17.88
C THR A 269 17.94 -13.76 16.69
N LYS A 270 17.96 -15.09 16.63
CA LYS A 270 17.36 -15.85 15.53
C LYS A 270 16.83 -17.20 15.98
N ASP A 271 15.70 -17.63 15.42
CA ASP A 271 15.14 -18.96 15.67
C ASP A 271 14.29 -19.44 14.48
N ASN A 272 14.30 -20.75 14.25
CA ASN A 272 13.49 -21.46 13.25
C ASN A 272 13.47 -20.81 11.85
N ASN A 273 14.63 -20.47 11.28
CA ASN A 273 14.72 -19.91 9.93
C ASN A 273 15.23 -20.95 8.92
N TRP A 274 14.75 -20.87 7.69
CA TRP A 274 15.19 -21.71 6.58
C TRP A 274 16.08 -20.92 5.63
N LEU A 275 17.27 -21.43 5.35
CA LEU A 275 18.28 -20.77 4.51
C LEU A 275 18.45 -21.48 3.18
N ASN A 276 18.85 -20.73 2.16
CA ASN A 276 19.17 -21.23 0.81
C ASN A 276 18.01 -22.04 0.19
N VAL A 277 16.77 -21.60 0.41
CA VAL A 277 15.59 -22.26 -0.14
C VAL A 277 15.42 -21.86 -1.60
N GLU A 278 15.44 -22.82 -2.52
CA GLU A 278 15.24 -22.54 -3.93
C GLU A 278 13.86 -21.90 -4.17
N TYR A 279 13.86 -20.67 -4.69
CA TYR A 279 12.64 -19.88 -4.80
C TYR A 279 11.55 -20.52 -5.68
N ASN A 280 11.96 -21.23 -6.73
CA ASN A 280 11.06 -21.97 -7.63
C ASN A 280 10.33 -23.15 -6.94
N THR A 281 10.76 -23.56 -5.74
CA THR A 281 10.05 -24.55 -4.92
C THR A 281 8.96 -23.90 -4.06
N LEU A 282 9.08 -22.60 -3.78
CA LEU A 282 8.14 -21.84 -2.97
C LEU A 282 6.91 -21.43 -3.77
N LEU A 283 7.09 -20.98 -5.01
CA LEU A 283 6.02 -20.46 -5.87
C LEU A 283 5.92 -21.25 -7.16
N ASN A 284 4.71 -21.38 -7.70
CA ASN A 284 4.42 -22.12 -8.96
C ASN A 284 5.06 -21.50 -10.23
N LYS A 285 5.88 -20.46 -10.11
CA LYS A 285 6.48 -19.73 -11.21
C LYS A 285 7.88 -19.21 -10.82
N ASP A 286 8.76 -19.11 -11.81
CA ASP A 286 10.09 -18.52 -11.67
C ASP A 286 10.03 -16.98 -11.61
N ILE A 287 9.41 -16.44 -10.56
CA ILE A 287 9.22 -14.99 -10.37
C ILE A 287 10.31 -14.46 -9.44
N GLN A 288 11.52 -14.25 -9.96
CA GLN A 288 12.63 -13.66 -9.19
C GLN A 288 12.55 -12.12 -9.08
N ILE A 289 11.49 -11.53 -9.62
CA ILE A 289 11.28 -10.08 -9.70
C ILE A 289 9.89 -9.71 -9.21
N TYR A 290 9.76 -8.50 -8.67
CA TYR A 290 8.46 -7.93 -8.35
C TYR A 290 7.54 -7.87 -9.59
N SER A 291 6.26 -8.16 -9.39
CA SER A 291 5.20 -8.08 -10.39
C SER A 291 3.89 -7.62 -9.74
N ASP A 292 3.22 -6.66 -10.36
CA ASP A 292 1.87 -6.24 -9.97
C ASP A 292 0.81 -7.32 -10.29
N ASP A 293 1.11 -8.24 -11.22
CA ASP A 293 0.16 -9.24 -11.72
C ASP A 293 0.14 -10.52 -10.87
N GLU A 294 1.16 -10.73 -10.04
CA GLU A 294 1.32 -11.97 -9.29
C GLU A 294 0.74 -11.84 -7.87
N MET A 295 0.09 -12.91 -7.41
CA MET A 295 -0.49 -13.01 -6.06
C MET A 295 0.39 -13.80 -5.09
N TYR A 296 1.51 -14.34 -5.59
CA TYR A 296 2.56 -14.98 -4.80
C TYR A 296 2.06 -16.07 -3.84
N GLU A 297 1.11 -16.88 -4.30
CA GLU A 297 0.64 -18.04 -3.56
C GLU A 297 1.72 -19.11 -3.49
N LEU A 298 1.94 -19.65 -2.29
CA LEU A 298 2.85 -20.77 -2.06
C LEU A 298 2.34 -22.05 -2.74
N THR A 299 3.25 -22.89 -3.22
CA THR A 299 2.96 -24.27 -3.62
C THR A 299 2.39 -25.05 -2.43
N ASN A 300 1.56 -26.07 -2.68
CA ASN A 300 0.96 -26.88 -1.60
C ASN A 300 2.05 -27.50 -0.71
N GLU A 301 3.17 -27.90 -1.30
CA GLU A 301 4.33 -28.42 -0.60
C GLU A 301 4.94 -27.34 0.31
N ALA A 302 5.18 -26.13 -0.20
CA ALA A 302 5.75 -25.03 0.58
C ALA A 302 4.84 -24.57 1.72
N GLN A 303 3.51 -24.57 1.52
CA GLN A 303 2.53 -24.21 2.55
C GLN A 303 2.64 -25.09 3.80
N THR A 304 3.11 -26.34 3.66
CA THR A 304 3.23 -27.30 4.77
C THR A 304 4.68 -27.50 5.24
N ALA A 305 5.66 -27.22 4.39
CA ALA A 305 7.08 -27.36 4.72
C ALA A 305 7.62 -26.21 5.60
N TYR A 306 7.08 -25.00 5.40
CA TYR A 306 7.58 -23.78 6.05
C TYR A 306 6.56 -23.22 7.04
N ILE A 307 6.37 -23.95 8.14
CA ILE A 307 5.47 -23.59 9.24
C ILE A 307 6.27 -22.98 10.39
N GLY A 308 5.94 -21.75 10.76
CA GLY A 308 6.51 -21.07 11.91
C GLY A 308 6.17 -21.76 13.23
N THR A 309 6.94 -21.42 14.27
CA THR A 309 6.68 -21.91 15.64
C THR A 309 5.32 -21.48 16.21
N ASP A 310 4.64 -20.53 15.56
CA ASP A 310 3.27 -20.10 15.85
C ASP A 310 2.19 -20.94 15.13
N GLY A 311 2.58 -21.99 14.40
CA GLY A 311 1.67 -22.89 13.71
C GLY A 311 1.12 -22.35 12.40
N THR A 312 1.64 -21.22 11.90
CA THR A 312 1.21 -20.60 10.64
C THR A 312 2.26 -20.78 9.55
N GLN A 313 1.83 -20.84 8.29
CA GLN A 313 2.77 -20.80 7.16
C GLN A 313 3.50 -19.45 7.10
N VAL A 314 4.66 -19.41 6.45
CA VAL A 314 5.35 -18.15 6.13
C VAL A 314 4.68 -17.40 4.98
N GLY A 315 5.03 -16.13 4.81
CA GLY A 315 4.57 -15.27 3.72
C GLY A 315 3.20 -14.64 3.97
N ILE A 316 2.66 -14.02 2.92
CA ILE A 316 1.52 -13.10 2.96
C ILE A 316 0.17 -13.76 3.25
N TYR A 317 0.07 -15.08 3.19
CA TYR A 317 -1.13 -15.85 3.54
C TYR A 317 -1.02 -16.55 4.90
N GLY A 318 0.04 -16.24 5.65
CA GLY A 318 0.48 -16.96 6.84
C GLY A 318 -0.02 -16.44 8.18
N ASN A 319 -1.25 -15.94 8.26
CA ASN A 319 -1.82 -15.48 9.53
C ASN A 319 -3.37 -15.47 9.49
N VAL A 320 -3.97 -14.94 10.56
CA VAL A 320 -5.43 -14.86 10.76
C VAL A 320 -6.14 -13.87 9.82
N SER A 321 -5.41 -12.95 9.20
CA SER A 321 -5.91 -11.99 8.22
C SER A 321 -5.02 -12.02 6.98
N PRO A 322 -5.10 -13.07 6.14
CA PRO A 322 -4.27 -13.23 4.96
C PRO A 322 -4.33 -12.02 4.02
N PHE A 323 -3.31 -11.85 3.19
CA PHE A 323 -3.29 -10.83 2.16
C PHE A 323 -4.55 -10.88 1.31
N ASN A 324 -5.17 -9.71 1.19
CA ASN A 324 -6.44 -9.53 0.52
C ASN A 324 -6.49 -8.13 -0.07
N THR A 325 -7.01 -8.03 -1.30
CA THR A 325 -7.22 -6.76 -2.01
C THR A 325 -8.65 -6.24 -1.90
N THR A 326 -9.59 -7.01 -1.34
CA THR A 326 -10.98 -6.55 -1.12
C THR A 326 -10.98 -5.37 -0.17
N LEU A 327 -11.59 -4.26 -0.57
CA LEU A 327 -11.62 -3.00 0.18
C LEU A 327 -12.57 -3.07 1.37
N THR A 328 -12.37 -2.24 2.39
CA THR A 328 -13.29 -2.14 3.54
C THR A 328 -14.58 -1.41 3.21
N ILE A 329 -14.57 -0.56 2.18
CA ILE A 329 -15.75 0.20 1.77
C ILE A 329 -16.46 -0.43 0.57
N PRO A 330 -17.79 -0.26 0.45
CA PRO A 330 -18.50 -0.58 -0.78
C PRO A 330 -17.92 0.21 -1.96
N HIS A 331 -17.75 -0.45 -3.10
CA HIS A 331 -17.04 0.15 -4.22
C HIS A 331 -17.59 -0.36 -5.58
N ILE A 332 -17.38 0.43 -6.64
CA ILE A 332 -17.96 0.16 -7.96
C ILE A 332 -17.03 -0.77 -8.72
N ILE A 333 -17.54 -1.92 -9.14
CA ILE A 333 -16.79 -2.94 -9.89
C ILE A 333 -17.24 -3.08 -11.35
N SER A 334 -18.37 -2.48 -11.72
CA SER A 334 -18.78 -2.36 -13.13
C SER A 334 -19.80 -1.25 -13.30
N LYS A 335 -19.72 -0.55 -14.42
CA LYS A 335 -20.69 0.48 -14.81
C LYS A 335 -20.88 0.45 -16.32
N LYS A 336 -22.15 0.43 -16.76
CA LYS A 336 -22.56 0.48 -18.16
C LYS A 336 -23.72 1.45 -18.31
N ILE A 337 -23.44 2.60 -18.93
CA ILE A 337 -24.44 3.61 -19.26
C ILE A 337 -24.70 3.55 -20.76
N ALA A 338 -25.97 3.45 -21.16
CA ALA A 338 -26.32 3.47 -22.57
C ALA A 338 -25.89 4.81 -23.21
N PRO A 339 -25.39 4.80 -24.46
CA PRO A 339 -24.90 6.01 -25.10
C PRO A 339 -26.02 7.01 -25.45
N LYS A 340 -27.27 6.57 -25.40
CA LYS A 340 -28.47 7.36 -25.71
C LYS A 340 -29.63 6.93 -24.83
N THR A 341 -30.62 7.81 -24.71
CA THR A 341 -31.90 7.48 -24.10
C THR A 341 -32.76 6.68 -25.07
N GLU A 342 -33.51 5.72 -24.54
CA GLU A 342 -34.56 4.99 -25.25
C GLU A 342 -35.89 5.36 -24.59
N ASN A 343 -36.84 5.90 -25.37
CA ASN A 343 -38.14 6.37 -24.87
C ASN A 343 -38.03 7.35 -23.68
N GLY A 344 -37.06 8.27 -23.74
CA GLY A 344 -36.81 9.24 -22.67
C GLY A 344 -36.15 8.65 -21.42
N LYS A 345 -35.81 7.35 -21.41
CA LYS A 345 -35.14 6.68 -20.29
C LYS A 345 -33.69 6.36 -20.65
N LEU A 346 -32.76 6.65 -19.74
CA LEU A 346 -31.35 6.25 -19.86
C LEU A 346 -31.15 4.90 -19.18
N LYS A 347 -30.68 3.89 -19.90
CA LYS A 347 -30.38 2.58 -19.31
C LYS A 347 -29.02 2.63 -18.61
N VAL A 348 -29.02 2.36 -17.31
CA VAL A 348 -27.82 2.34 -16.45
C VAL A 348 -27.75 1.00 -15.74
N ASN A 349 -26.60 0.32 -15.82
CA ASN A 349 -26.31 -0.87 -15.04
C ASN A 349 -25.04 -0.61 -14.24
N ILE A 350 -25.10 -0.81 -12.92
CA ILE A 350 -23.96 -0.65 -12.02
C ILE A 350 -23.87 -1.92 -11.18
N LYS A 351 -22.66 -2.44 -11.02
CA LYS A 351 -22.35 -3.52 -10.08
C LYS A 351 -21.48 -2.95 -8.97
N VAL A 352 -21.92 -3.17 -7.74
CA VAL A 352 -21.23 -2.74 -6.52
C VAL A 352 -20.85 -4.00 -5.74
N GLU A 353 -19.66 -4.00 -5.19
CA GLU A 353 -19.22 -5.03 -4.24
C GLU A 353 -19.27 -4.46 -2.82
N ILE A 354 -19.71 -5.28 -1.86
CA ILE A 354 -19.68 -4.91 -0.45
C ILE A 354 -18.23 -4.89 0.03
N GLY A 355 -17.89 -3.95 0.90
CA GLY A 355 -16.59 -3.96 1.54
C GLY A 355 -16.45 -5.11 2.54
N ASP A 356 -15.22 -5.58 2.73
CA ASP A 356 -14.84 -6.53 3.76
C ASP A 356 -14.42 -5.78 5.02
N ASN A 357 -15.27 -5.85 6.05
CA ASN A 357 -15.03 -5.21 7.35
C ASN A 357 -14.13 -6.05 8.27
N THR A 358 -13.55 -7.14 7.77
CA THR A 358 -12.55 -7.91 8.52
C THR A 358 -11.17 -7.30 8.29
N LEU A 359 -10.63 -6.64 9.32
CA LEU A 359 -9.25 -6.18 9.43
C LEU A 359 -8.70 -6.65 10.78
#